data_AF-A0A7X7IJS6-F1
#
_entry.id   AF-A0A7X7IJS6-F1
#
_cell.length_a   1.000
_cell.length_b   1.000
_cell.length_c   1.000
_cell.angle_alpha   90.00
_cell.angle_beta   90.00
_cell.angle_gamma   90.00
#
_symmetry.space_group_name_H-M   'P 1'
#
loop_
_entity.id
_entity.type
_entity.pdbx_description
1 polymer ?
#
loop_
_entity_poly.entity_id
_entity_poly.type
_entity_poly.pdbx_seq_one_letter_code
_entity_poly.pdbx_strand_id
1 'polypeptide(L)'
;MVVEEQLKSCEGCGATIYPEHITNGRATIVDGKLLCPLCIGEKKSQTQAPPAVTQDDSETLTLVDEAEFEQSGRKIESFGEKPKDEDAKETLFHRPLQKTGTGATRVKVFHTKLNDGAVEFMTQIINDWVDSNPDVEIKNSQTTVGVWEGKHAEPHLILTVWY
;
A
#
# COMPACT_ATOMS: atom_id res chain seq x y z
N MET A 1 33.95 -2.82 29.95
CA MET A 1 33.80 -1.39 29.68
C MET A 1 32.63 -1.25 28.72
N VAL A 2 31.47 -0.81 29.21
CA VAL A 2 30.30 -0.58 28.37
C VAL A 2 30.57 0.72 27.63
N VAL A 3 30.74 0.66 26.32
CA VAL A 3 30.86 1.86 25.49
C VAL A 3 29.49 2.52 25.53
N GLU A 4 29.39 3.67 26.18
CA GLU A 4 28.18 4.50 26.16
C GLU A 4 27.95 4.96 24.71
N GLU A 5 27.13 4.22 23.97
CA GLU A 5 26.63 4.65 22.67
C GLU A 5 25.80 5.91 22.88
N GLN A 6 26.41 7.06 22.57
CA GLN A 6 25.75 8.36 22.63
C GLN A 6 24.66 8.43 21.56
N LEU A 7 23.45 8.04 21.94
CA LEU A 7 22.23 8.24 21.18
C LEU A 7 22.04 9.74 20.92
N LYS A 8 21.95 10.13 19.65
CA LYS A 8 21.69 11.51 19.25
C LYS A 8 20.21 11.68 18.92
N SER A 9 19.67 12.88 19.00
CA SER A 9 18.28 13.17 18.64
C SER A 9 18.19 14.08 17.41
N CYS A 10 17.18 13.85 16.58
CA CYS A 10 16.83 14.71 15.45
C CYS A 10 16.39 16.09 15.95
N GLU A 11 16.96 17.15 15.40
CA GLU A 11 16.60 18.52 15.78
C GLU A 11 15.27 19.00 15.17
N GLY A 12 14.74 18.30 14.16
CA GLY A 12 13.47 18.63 13.52
C GLY A 12 12.25 18.04 14.25
N CYS A 13 12.33 16.76 14.61
CA CYS A 13 11.19 16.01 15.17
C CYS A 13 11.46 15.38 16.54
N GLY A 14 12.66 15.52 17.10
CA GLY A 14 13.03 14.93 18.39
C GLY A 14 13.26 13.42 18.37
N ALA A 15 13.15 12.75 17.22
CA ALA A 15 13.35 11.31 17.12
C ALA A 15 14.78 10.88 17.45
N THR A 16 14.93 9.76 18.16
CA THR A 16 16.25 9.18 18.45
C THR A 16 16.91 8.66 17.17
N ILE A 17 18.14 9.10 16.94
CA ILE A 17 19.00 8.73 15.82
C ILE A 17 20.10 7.82 16.38
N TYR A 18 20.05 6.57 15.93
CA TYR A 18 21.08 5.59 16.24
C TYR A 18 22.34 5.80 15.37
N PRO A 19 23.53 5.42 15.85
CA PRO A 19 24.79 5.57 15.13
C PRO A 19 24.78 4.93 13.72
N GLU A 20 24.10 3.78 13.56
CA GLU A 20 23.95 3.10 12.28
C GLU A 20 23.15 3.90 11.26
N HIS A 21 22.30 4.83 11.68
CA HIS A 21 21.58 5.70 10.76
C HIS A 21 22.48 6.78 10.17
N ILE A 22 23.51 7.20 10.90
CA ILE A 22 24.51 8.16 10.43
C ILE A 22 25.49 7.47 9.49
N THR A 23 25.97 6.27 9.84
CA THR A 23 26.93 5.51 9.00
C THR A 23 26.31 5.03 7.69
N ASN A 24 25.03 4.63 7.70
CA ASN A 24 24.31 4.21 6.50
C ASN A 24 23.75 5.40 5.66
N GLY A 25 24.04 6.65 6.06
CA GLY A 25 23.59 7.85 5.33
C GLY A 25 22.08 8.09 5.36
N ARG A 26 21.34 7.43 6.27
CA ARG A 26 19.89 7.63 6.45
C ARG A 26 19.56 8.86 7.29
N ALA A 27 20.45 9.25 8.18
CA ALA A 27 20.42 10.51 8.91
C ALA A 27 21.64 11.34 8.49
N THR A 28 21.42 12.60 8.16
CA THR A 28 22.49 13.51 7.71
C THR A 28 22.33 14.89 8.32
N ILE A 29 23.41 15.66 8.28
CA ILE A 29 23.44 17.03 8.77
C ILE A 29 23.11 17.94 7.60
N VAL A 30 21.96 18.62 7.66
CA VAL A 30 21.52 19.60 6.66
C VAL A 30 21.45 20.96 7.35
N ASP A 31 22.15 21.96 6.83
CA ASP A 31 22.27 23.31 7.41
C ASP A 31 22.81 23.32 8.86
N GLY A 32 23.74 22.40 9.17
CA GLY A 32 24.31 22.27 10.52
C GLY A 32 23.42 21.57 11.55
N LYS A 33 22.24 21.07 11.14
CA LYS A 33 21.28 20.38 12.02
C LYS A 33 21.18 18.90 11.68
N LEU A 34 21.24 18.03 12.68
CA LEU A 34 21.10 16.58 12.49
C LEU A 34 19.62 16.22 12.26
N LEU A 35 19.31 15.70 11.07
CA LEU A 35 17.94 15.35 10.68
C LEU A 35 17.79 13.85 10.41
N CYS A 36 16.62 13.33 10.78
CA CYS A 36 16.20 11.96 10.50
C CYS A 36 15.70 11.83 9.04
N PRO A 37 15.54 10.60 8.52
CA PRO A 37 15.15 10.38 7.12
C PRO A 37 13.82 11.05 6.74
N LEU A 38 12.88 11.16 7.68
CA LEU A 38 11.58 11.79 7.44
C LEU A 38 11.71 13.31 7.26
N CYS A 39 12.40 13.98 8.20
CA CYS A 39 12.60 15.44 8.13
C CYS A 39 13.44 15.86 6.91
N ILE A 40 14.36 15.00 6.46
CA ILE A 40 15.12 15.23 5.21
C ILE A 40 14.18 15.18 4.01
N GLY A 41 13.24 14.23 3.97
CA GLY A 41 12.22 14.12 2.93
C GLY A 41 11.35 15.37 2.84
N GLU A 42 10.85 15.85 3.99
CA GLU A 42 10.00 17.05 4.06
C GLU A 42 10.71 18.32 3.59
N LYS A 43 11.96 18.55 4.02
CA LYS A 43 12.76 19.70 3.54
C LYS A 43 13.01 19.66 2.03
N LYS A 44 13.26 18.48 1.46
CA LYS A 44 13.43 18.33 0.01
C LYS A 44 12.15 18.64 -0.74
N SER A 45 10.99 18.21 -0.23
CA SER A 45 9.69 18.50 -0.82
C SER A 45 9.30 19.98 -0.75
N GLN A 46 9.67 20.70 0.31
CA GLN A 46 9.40 22.15 0.42
C GLN A 46 10.24 23.02 -0.54
N THR A 47 11.37 22.52 -1.05
CA THR A 47 12.24 23.29 -1.95
C THR A 47 11.79 23.21 -3.42
N GLN A 48 10.75 22.43 -3.74
CA GLN A 48 10.14 22.37 -5.08
C GLN A 48 8.68 22.85 -5.04
N ALA A 49 8.49 24.16 -5.06
CA ALA A 49 7.21 24.78 -5.40
C ALA A 49 7.42 25.82 -6.53
N PRO A 50 6.64 25.77 -7.62
CA PRO A 50 6.58 26.88 -8.58
C PRO A 50 5.91 28.12 -7.93
N PRO A 51 6.21 29.34 -8.43
CA PRO A 51 5.78 30.58 -7.78
C PRO A 51 4.25 30.73 -7.75
N ALA A 52 3.77 31.17 -6.59
CA ALA A 52 2.38 31.47 -6.27
C ALA A 52 1.88 32.73 -7.02
N VAL A 53 0.66 32.64 -7.56
CA VAL A 53 -0.10 33.78 -8.09
C VAL A 53 -1.10 34.20 -7.03
N THR A 54 -1.07 35.49 -6.68
CA THR A 54 -1.91 36.16 -5.69
C THR A 54 -3.35 36.38 -6.18
N GLN A 55 -4.33 36.15 -5.29
CA GLN A 55 -5.73 36.59 -5.42
C GLN A 55 -5.84 38.12 -5.31
N ASP A 56 -6.66 38.76 -6.16
CA ASP A 56 -7.95 39.38 -5.79
C ASP A 56 -8.54 40.11 -7.03
N ASP A 57 -9.76 39.75 -7.44
CA ASP A 57 -10.82 40.68 -7.87
C ASP A 57 -12.02 39.86 -8.35
N SER A 58 -13.16 40.10 -7.69
CA SER A 58 -14.45 39.50 -7.94
C SER A 58 -15.08 40.08 -9.21
N GLU A 59 -15.06 39.33 -10.31
CA GLU A 59 -16.01 39.50 -11.41
C GLU A 59 -16.62 38.15 -11.82
N THR A 60 -17.94 38.14 -11.80
CA THR A 60 -18.82 37.06 -12.22
C THR A 60 -18.44 36.54 -13.60
N LEU A 61 -18.07 35.25 -13.69
CA LEU A 61 -17.82 34.56 -14.96
C LEU A 61 -19.12 34.49 -15.80
N THR A 62 -19.24 35.35 -16.81
CA THR A 62 -20.22 35.19 -17.89
C THR A 62 -19.77 34.09 -18.84
N LEU A 63 -20.63 33.10 -19.06
CA LEU A 63 -20.49 32.06 -20.08
C LEU A 63 -20.32 32.71 -21.45
N VAL A 64 -19.13 32.57 -22.04
CA VAL A 64 -18.88 32.89 -23.45
C VAL A 64 -19.20 31.64 -24.25
N ASP A 65 -20.15 31.77 -25.18
CA ASP A 65 -20.52 30.75 -26.15
C ASP A 65 -19.37 30.46 -27.14
N GLU A 66 -19.22 29.16 -27.42
CA GLU A 66 -18.65 28.51 -28.60
C GLU A 66 -17.27 28.98 -29.11
N ALA A 67 -16.22 28.41 -28.52
CA ALA A 67 -14.98 28.11 -29.24
C ALA A 67 -14.55 26.67 -28.91
N GLU A 68 -14.43 25.85 -29.95
CA GLU A 68 -14.11 24.42 -29.94
C GLU A 68 -12.81 24.15 -29.16
N PHE A 69 -12.93 23.63 -27.94
CA PHE A 69 -11.81 23.11 -27.17
C PHE A 69 -11.70 21.61 -27.42
N GLU A 70 -10.72 21.20 -28.24
CA GLU A 70 -10.36 19.79 -28.38
C GLU A 70 -9.91 19.25 -27.01
N GLN A 71 -10.80 18.49 -26.39
CA GLN A 71 -10.53 17.73 -25.18
C GLN A 71 -9.56 16.61 -25.54
N SER A 72 -8.26 16.89 -25.43
CA SER A 72 -7.22 15.86 -25.37
C SER A 72 -7.52 14.97 -24.17
N GLY A 73 -8.20 13.85 -24.45
CA GLY A 73 -8.56 12.84 -23.47
C GLY A 73 -7.32 12.20 -22.88
N ARG A 74 -6.74 12.81 -21.84
CA ARG A 74 -5.88 12.09 -20.92
C ARG A 74 -6.79 11.19 -20.10
N LYS A 75 -6.86 9.93 -20.55
CA LYS A 75 -7.46 8.81 -19.84
C LYS A 75 -6.88 8.79 -18.43
N ILE A 76 -7.69 9.21 -17.46
CA ILE A 76 -7.39 9.03 -16.03
C ILE A 76 -7.55 7.54 -15.79
N GLU A 77 -6.44 6.80 -15.82
CA GLU A 77 -6.45 5.39 -15.43
C GLU A 77 -6.57 5.35 -13.91
N SER A 78 -7.70 4.82 -13.45
CA SER A 78 -7.92 4.51 -12.05
C SER A 78 -6.77 3.65 -11.52
N PHE A 79 -6.17 4.06 -10.41
CA PHE A 79 -5.19 3.30 -9.61
C PHE A 79 -5.81 2.06 -8.93
N GLY A 80 -6.69 1.35 -9.64
CA GLY A 80 -7.19 0.03 -9.29
C GLY A 80 -6.38 -1.05 -10.00
N GLU A 81 -5.05 -0.93 -9.98
CA GLU A 81 -4.21 -2.04 -10.42
C GLU A 81 -4.25 -3.08 -9.30
N LYS A 82 -5.07 -4.13 -9.50
CA LYS A 82 -4.98 -5.37 -8.73
C LYS A 82 -3.51 -5.78 -8.71
N PRO A 83 -2.91 -6.08 -7.54
CA PRO A 83 -1.53 -6.51 -7.48
C PRO A 83 -1.37 -7.82 -8.27
N LYS A 84 -0.90 -7.73 -9.52
CA LYS A 84 -0.61 -8.87 -10.40
C LYS A 84 0.52 -9.77 -9.89
N ASP A 85 1.18 -9.37 -8.81
CA ASP A 85 2.33 -10.08 -8.23
C ASP A 85 1.92 -11.28 -7.36
N GLU A 86 0.67 -11.34 -6.87
CA GLU A 86 0.23 -12.49 -6.05
C GLU A 86 -0.09 -13.72 -6.89
N ASP A 87 -0.73 -13.57 -8.05
CA ASP A 87 -1.04 -14.69 -8.95
C ASP A 87 0.22 -15.29 -9.59
N ALA A 88 1.26 -14.47 -9.82
CA ALA A 88 2.54 -14.93 -10.34
C ALA A 88 3.22 -15.96 -9.40
N LYS A 89 3.04 -15.83 -8.08
CA LYS A 89 3.61 -16.77 -7.10
C LYS A 89 2.96 -18.15 -7.14
N GLU A 90 1.72 -18.26 -7.62
CA GLU A 90 1.03 -19.57 -7.69
C GLU A 90 1.63 -20.50 -8.76
N THR A 91 2.31 -19.93 -9.76
CA THR A 91 3.02 -20.70 -10.80
C THR A 91 4.34 -21.30 -10.32
N LEU A 92 4.84 -20.88 -9.14
CA LEU A 92 6.12 -21.34 -8.58
C LEU A 92 6.02 -22.66 -7.81
N PHE A 93 4.80 -23.14 -7.55
CA PHE A 93 4.62 -24.35 -6.74
C PHE A 93 4.80 -25.62 -7.57
N HIS A 94 5.76 -26.46 -7.17
CA HIS A 94 6.09 -27.72 -7.85
C HIS A 94 4.98 -28.80 -7.79
N ARG A 95 4.08 -28.73 -6.81
CA ARG A 95 3.00 -29.72 -6.68
C ARG A 95 1.89 -29.43 -7.71
N PRO A 96 1.48 -30.44 -8.51
CA PRO A 96 0.39 -30.26 -9.46
C PRO A 96 -0.94 -30.05 -8.73
N LEU A 97 -1.86 -29.33 -9.38
CA LEU A 97 -3.24 -29.21 -8.92
C LEU A 97 -3.99 -30.53 -9.15
N GLN A 98 -4.82 -30.92 -8.20
CA GLN A 98 -5.60 -32.16 -8.26
C GLN A 98 -7.10 -31.83 -8.28
N LYS A 99 -7.81 -32.34 -9.30
CA LYS A 99 -9.27 -32.19 -9.47
C LYS A 99 -10.08 -33.39 -8.96
N THR A 100 -9.56 -34.10 -7.96
CA THR A 100 -10.07 -35.39 -7.48
C THR A 100 -11.08 -35.25 -6.34
N GLY A 101 -11.48 -34.02 -5.97
CA GLY A 101 -12.36 -33.75 -4.82
C GLY A 101 -11.74 -33.99 -3.44
N THR A 102 -10.53 -34.57 -3.39
CA THR A 102 -9.79 -34.90 -2.16
C THR A 102 -8.32 -34.55 -2.32
N GLY A 103 -7.61 -34.34 -1.20
CA GLY A 103 -6.17 -34.04 -1.21
C GLY A 103 -5.86 -32.62 -1.68
N ALA A 104 -6.11 -31.62 -0.84
CA ALA A 104 -5.68 -30.25 -1.14
C ALA A 104 -4.16 -30.19 -1.27
N THR A 105 -3.67 -29.60 -2.37
CA THR A 105 -2.23 -29.49 -2.64
C THR A 105 -1.70 -28.10 -2.31
N ARG A 106 -2.58 -27.11 -2.26
CA ARG A 106 -2.27 -25.70 -2.01
C ARG A 106 -3.27 -25.08 -1.03
N VAL A 107 -2.85 -23.92 -0.52
CA VAL A 107 -3.64 -23.12 0.41
C VAL A 107 -3.51 -21.66 0.02
N LYS A 108 -4.62 -20.93 0.05
CA LYS A 108 -4.67 -19.48 -0.12
C LYS A 108 -5.41 -18.89 1.07
N VAL A 109 -4.86 -17.82 1.63
CA VAL A 109 -5.43 -17.11 2.77
C VAL A 109 -5.92 -15.76 2.29
N PHE A 110 -7.19 -15.50 2.51
CA PHE A 110 -7.81 -14.19 2.34
C PHE A 110 -8.04 -13.61 3.74
N HIS A 111 -7.82 -12.32 3.90
CA HIS A 111 -8.19 -11.63 5.13
C HIS A 111 -8.80 -10.28 4.82
N THR A 112 -9.73 -9.84 5.64
CA THR A 112 -10.33 -8.52 5.49
C THR A 112 -10.73 -7.93 6.83
N LYS A 113 -10.80 -6.61 6.91
CA LYS A 113 -11.31 -5.91 8.09
C LYS A 113 -12.80 -6.26 8.27
N LEU A 114 -13.27 -6.30 9.52
CA LEU A 114 -14.68 -6.52 9.84
C LEU A 114 -15.52 -5.25 9.59
N ASN A 115 -15.70 -4.91 8.33
CA ASN A 115 -16.67 -3.91 7.90
C ASN A 115 -17.33 -4.36 6.58
N ASP A 116 -18.52 -3.83 6.29
CA ASP A 116 -19.37 -4.30 5.20
C ASP A 116 -18.68 -4.21 3.84
N GLY A 117 -18.16 -3.01 3.49
CA GLY A 117 -17.49 -2.79 2.22
C GLY A 117 -16.24 -3.64 2.02
N ALA A 118 -15.47 -3.93 3.07
CA ALA A 118 -14.28 -4.78 2.97
C ALA A 118 -14.63 -6.28 2.85
N VAL A 119 -15.75 -6.72 3.40
CA VAL A 119 -16.26 -8.08 3.22
C VAL A 119 -16.84 -8.27 1.81
N GLU A 120 -17.58 -7.29 1.30
CA GLU A 120 -18.08 -7.29 -0.09
C GLU A 120 -16.91 -7.32 -1.09
N PHE A 121 -15.90 -6.48 -0.87
CA PHE A 121 -14.70 -6.45 -1.72
C PHE A 121 -13.91 -7.77 -1.66
N MET A 122 -13.78 -8.40 -0.48
CA MET A 122 -13.16 -9.71 -0.36
C MET A 122 -13.93 -10.78 -1.15
N THR A 123 -15.27 -10.71 -1.14
CA THR A 123 -16.13 -11.62 -1.91
C THR A 123 -15.86 -11.48 -3.40
N GLN A 124 -15.73 -10.26 -3.91
CA GLN A 124 -15.37 -10.02 -5.30
C GLN A 124 -13.99 -10.59 -5.64
N ILE A 125 -12.98 -10.34 -4.80
CA ILE A 125 -11.62 -10.86 -5.01
C ILE A 125 -11.61 -12.39 -5.07
N ILE A 126 -12.34 -13.07 -4.18
CA ILE A 126 -12.38 -14.53 -4.16
C ILE A 126 -12.99 -15.08 -5.45
N ASN A 127 -14.13 -14.53 -5.90
CA ASN A 127 -14.76 -14.97 -7.14
C ASN A 127 -13.87 -14.70 -8.35
N ASP A 128 -13.29 -13.49 -8.45
CA ASP A 128 -12.36 -13.14 -9.52
C ASP A 128 -11.14 -14.09 -9.57
N TRP A 129 -10.63 -14.51 -8.41
CA TRP A 129 -9.54 -15.47 -8.30
C TRP A 129 -9.96 -16.87 -8.77
N VAL A 130 -11.13 -17.35 -8.36
CA VAL A 130 -11.65 -18.67 -8.80
C VAL A 130 -11.86 -18.67 -10.32
N ASP A 131 -12.47 -17.62 -10.87
CA ASP A 131 -12.73 -17.49 -12.31
C ASP A 131 -11.43 -17.41 -13.13
N SER A 132 -10.39 -16.78 -12.57
CA SER A 132 -9.08 -16.68 -13.22
C SER A 132 -8.28 -18.00 -13.18
N ASN A 133 -8.68 -18.95 -12.33
CA ASN A 133 -7.96 -20.19 -12.09
C ASN A 133 -8.88 -21.42 -12.29
N PRO A 134 -9.24 -21.79 -13.54
CA PRO A 134 -10.16 -22.91 -13.83
C PRO A 134 -9.62 -24.30 -13.45
N ASP A 135 -8.33 -24.37 -13.11
CA ASP A 135 -7.69 -25.60 -12.62
C ASP A 135 -7.80 -25.81 -11.11
N VAL A 136 -8.23 -24.78 -10.38
CA VAL A 136 -8.43 -24.81 -8.94
C VAL A 136 -9.76 -25.47 -8.60
N GLU A 137 -9.72 -26.47 -7.73
CA GLU A 137 -10.91 -27.08 -7.12
C GLU A 137 -10.86 -26.83 -5.62
N ILE A 138 -11.80 -26.05 -5.09
CA ILE A 138 -11.86 -25.78 -3.64
C ILE A 138 -12.36 -27.03 -2.92
N LYS A 139 -11.52 -27.58 -2.05
CA LYS A 139 -11.81 -28.82 -1.29
C LYS A 139 -12.28 -28.54 0.13
N ASN A 140 -11.74 -27.49 0.75
CA ASN A 140 -12.10 -27.10 2.10
C ASN A 140 -11.93 -25.60 2.30
N SER A 141 -12.78 -24.99 3.11
CA SER A 141 -12.66 -23.60 3.52
C SER A 141 -12.84 -23.47 5.03
N GLN A 142 -12.03 -22.63 5.66
CA GLN A 142 -12.06 -22.40 7.10
C GLN A 142 -12.10 -20.90 7.36
N THR A 143 -13.02 -20.46 8.20
CA THR A 143 -13.12 -19.07 8.65
C THR A 143 -12.70 -18.95 10.09
N THR A 144 -12.01 -17.86 10.43
CA THR A 144 -11.67 -17.52 11.81
C THR A 144 -11.64 -16.00 11.92
N VAL A 145 -12.15 -15.47 13.03
CA VAL A 145 -11.99 -14.06 13.37
C VAL A 145 -10.82 -13.95 14.33
N GLY A 146 -9.85 -13.10 14.00
CA GLY A 146 -8.63 -12.93 14.79
C GLY A 146 -8.05 -11.53 14.67
N VAL A 147 -7.12 -11.19 15.55
CA VAL A 147 -6.36 -9.94 15.44
C VAL A 147 -5.27 -10.13 14.40
N TRP A 148 -5.26 -9.30 13.36
CA TRP A 148 -4.21 -9.29 12.36
C TRP A 148 -3.21 -8.19 12.69
N GLU A 149 -1.94 -8.57 12.90
CA GLU A 149 -0.89 -7.63 13.28
C GLU A 149 -0.29 -6.96 12.03
N GLY A 150 -0.71 -5.73 11.77
CA GLY A 150 -0.09 -4.84 10.79
C GLY A 150 0.50 -3.60 11.48
N LYS A 151 0.33 -2.42 10.86
CA LYS A 151 0.64 -1.14 11.54
C LYS A 151 -0.28 -0.89 12.75
N HIS A 152 -1.52 -1.35 12.65
CA HIS A 152 -2.50 -1.33 13.73
C HIS A 152 -3.03 -2.76 13.91
N ALA A 153 -3.18 -3.18 15.16
CA ALA A 153 -3.80 -4.45 15.49
C ALA A 153 -5.32 -4.28 15.38
N GLU A 154 -5.93 -4.90 14.37
CA GLU A 154 -7.35 -4.80 14.10
C GLU A 154 -7.98 -6.19 13.95
N PRO A 155 -9.26 -6.38 14.31
CA PRO A 155 -9.95 -7.64 14.11
C PRO A 155 -10.27 -7.85 12.63
N HIS A 156 -9.82 -8.98 12.09
CA HIS A 156 -10.01 -9.37 10.72
C HIS A 156 -10.80 -10.68 10.64
N LEU A 157 -11.62 -10.81 9.60
CA LEU A 157 -12.09 -12.09 9.12
C LEU A 157 -10.96 -12.72 8.29
N ILE A 158 -10.53 -13.92 8.66
CA ILE A 158 -9.49 -14.69 8.00
C ILE A 158 -10.16 -15.92 7.39
N LEU A 159 -10.07 -16.06 6.07
CA LEU A 159 -10.57 -17.19 5.30
C LEU A 159 -9.40 -17.97 4.71
N THR A 160 -9.27 -19.23 5.10
CA THR A 160 -8.27 -20.15 4.54
C THR A 160 -8.95 -21.10 3.57
N VAL A 161 -8.54 -21.07 2.31
CA VAL A 161 -9.08 -21.90 1.22
C VAL A 161 -8.04 -22.95 0.84
N TRP A 162 -8.42 -24.22 0.95
CA TRP A 162 -7.61 -25.37 0.57
C TRP A 162 -8.09 -25.93 -0.76
N TYR A 163 -7.17 -26.05 -1.73
CA TYR A 163 -7.45 -26.47 -3.10
C TYR A 163 -6.39 -27.42 -3.65
#